data_AF-A0A7X8Q113-F1
#
_entry.id   AF-A0A7X8Q113-F1
#
_cell.length_a   1.000
_cell.length_b   1.000
_cell.length_c   1.000
_cell.angle_alpha   90.00
_cell.angle_beta   90.00
_cell.angle_gamma   90.00
#
_symmetry.space_group_name_H-M   'P 1'
#
loop_
_entity.id
_entity.type
_entity.pdbx_description
1 polymer ?
#
loop_
_entity_poly.entity_id
_entity_poly.type
_entity_poly.pdbx_seq_one_letter_code
_entity_poly.pdbx_strand_id
1 'polypeptide(L)'
;MENWQLFEQECCDYLNSHLKDYPFSFKCSGGSDSTSSDIEVMRNDTSVFSIEAKLSPSQSGQFVVLDNNNEFSYSPRNKFSSNIYSRKIVSYLNKNINLYTNEY
;
A
#
# COMPACT_ATOMS: atom_id res chain seq x y z
N MET A 1 -7.97 -18.30 8.40
CA MET A 1 -7.63 -16.88 8.22
C MET A 1 -6.12 -16.84 8.07
N GLU A 2 -5.61 -16.15 7.05
CA GLU A 2 -4.16 -16.05 6.84
C GLU A 2 -3.50 -15.28 7.99
N ASN A 3 -2.21 -15.50 8.24
CA ASN A 3 -1.51 -14.87 9.37
C ASN A 3 -1.55 -13.33 9.32
N TRP A 4 -1.48 -12.74 8.12
CA TRP A 4 -1.56 -11.29 7.96
C TRP A 4 -2.96 -10.74 8.27
N GLN A 5 -4.02 -11.48 7.96
CA GLN A 5 -5.40 -11.12 8.29
C GLN A 5 -5.65 -11.20 9.80
N LEU A 6 -5.10 -12.23 10.46
CA LEU A 6 -5.12 -12.34 11.92
C LEU A 6 -4.40 -11.14 12.56
N PHE A 7 -3.24 -10.78 12.03
CA PHE A 7 -2.47 -9.64 12.51
C PHE A 7 -3.21 -8.30 12.35
N GLU A 8 -3.91 -8.09 11.22
CA GLU A 8 -4.79 -6.92 11.03
C GLU A 8 -5.87 -6.83 12.11
N GLN A 9 -6.53 -7.96 12.40
CA GLN A 9 -7.55 -8.04 13.44
C GLN A 9 -6.97 -7.75 14.83
N GLU A 10 -5.85 -8.38 15.19
CA GLU A 10 -5.17 -8.18 16.47
C GLU A 10 -4.74 -6.72 16.68
N CYS A 11 -4.25 -6.06 15.62
CA CYS A 11 -3.90 -4.64 15.65
C CYS A 11 -5.14 -3.77 15.91
N CYS A 12 -6.25 -4.06 15.24
CA CYS A 12 -7.51 -3.36 15.40
C CYS A 12 -8.09 -3.52 16.83
N ASP A 13 -8.07 -4.74 17.37
CA ASP A 13 -8.51 -5.05 18.73
C ASP A 13 -7.62 -4.39 19.79
N TYR A 14 -6.31 -4.37 19.55
CA TYR A 14 -5.36 -3.65 20.39
C TYR A 14 -5.69 -2.16 20.46
N LEU A 15 -5.94 -1.50 19.33
CA LEU A 15 -6.29 -0.08 19.29
C LEU A 15 -7.61 0.20 19.99
N ASN A 16 -8.66 -0.58 19.72
CA ASN A 16 -9.96 -0.42 20.38
C ASN A 16 -9.86 -0.63 21.90
N SER A 17 -9.04 -1.57 22.38
CA SER A 17 -8.88 -1.83 23.82
C SER A 17 -8.03 -0.78 24.54
N HIS A 18 -6.94 -0.31 23.92
CA HIS A 18 -5.99 0.61 24.54
C HIS A 18 -6.40 2.08 24.43
N LEU A 19 -7.19 2.43 23.43
CA LEU A 19 -7.62 3.81 23.17
C LEU A 19 -9.11 4.04 23.44
N LYS A 20 -9.77 3.11 24.14
CA LYS A 20 -11.21 3.15 24.47
C LYS A 20 -11.70 4.44 25.14
N ASP A 21 -10.82 5.12 25.89
CA ASP A 21 -11.17 6.33 26.64
C ASP A 21 -11.03 7.62 25.79
N TYR A 22 -10.56 7.48 24.54
CA TYR A 22 -10.47 8.57 23.58
C TYR A 22 -11.72 8.60 22.67
N PRO A 23 -12.06 9.76 22.06
CA PRO A 23 -13.22 9.88 21.18
C PRO A 23 -12.94 9.30 19.78
N PHE A 24 -12.35 8.10 19.71
CA PHE A 24 -12.04 7.40 18.47
C PHE A 24 -12.52 5.95 18.54
N SER A 25 -12.97 5.42 17.42
CA SER A 25 -13.19 3.99 17.23
C SER A 25 -12.44 3.49 16.01
N PHE A 26 -12.05 2.22 16.03
CA PHE A 26 -11.23 1.60 15.00
C PHE A 26 -12.03 0.50 14.33
N LYS A 27 -12.35 0.69 13.05
CA LYS A 27 -13.12 -0.27 12.25
C LYS A 27 -12.19 -1.07 11.36
N CYS A 28 -12.10 -2.37 11.63
CA CYS A 28 -11.31 -3.29 10.82
C CYS A 28 -12.05 -3.50 9.49
N SER A 29 -11.44 -3.05 8.40
CA SER A 29 -11.97 -3.15 7.03
C SER A 29 -11.09 -4.04 6.15
N GLY A 30 -10.13 -4.75 6.79
CA GLY A 30 -9.13 -5.59 6.15
C GLY A 30 -9.69 -6.73 5.28
N GLY A 31 -8.83 -7.28 4.44
CA GLY A 31 -9.19 -8.25 3.40
C GLY A 31 -8.32 -8.11 2.16
N SER A 32 -8.64 -8.87 1.11
CA SER A 32 -7.80 -8.92 -0.10
C SER A 32 -7.97 -7.73 -1.05
N ASP A 33 -8.77 -6.74 -0.69
CA ASP A 33 -8.96 -5.54 -1.51
C ASP A 33 -7.80 -4.55 -1.27
N SER A 34 -6.84 -4.55 -2.20
CA SER A 34 -5.71 -3.62 -2.21
C SER A 34 -6.07 -2.13 -2.28
N THR A 35 -7.37 -1.81 -2.40
CA THR A 35 -7.88 -0.45 -2.49
C THR A 35 -8.50 0.06 -1.19
N SER A 36 -8.87 -0.84 -0.29
CA SER A 36 -9.34 -0.52 1.07
C SER A 36 -8.17 -0.46 2.03
N SER A 37 -8.29 0.39 3.06
CA SER A 37 -7.33 0.38 4.17
C SER A 37 -7.68 -0.68 5.20
N ASP A 38 -6.68 -1.21 5.88
CA ASP A 38 -6.85 -2.28 6.86
C ASP A 38 -7.71 -1.84 8.06
N ILE A 39 -7.45 -0.65 8.60
CA ILE A 39 -8.13 -0.10 9.77
C ILE A 39 -8.56 1.34 9.48
N GLU A 40 -9.86 1.61 9.58
CA GLU A 40 -10.43 2.95 9.45
C GLU A 40 -10.60 3.58 10.85
N VAL A 41 -10.07 4.80 11.03
CA VAL A 41 -10.20 5.54 12.29
C VAL A 41 -11.36 6.52 12.21
N MET A 42 -12.32 6.31 13.12
CA MET A 42 -13.57 7.04 13.16
C MET A 42 -13.60 7.97 14.37
N ARG A 43 -14.17 9.16 14.23
CA ARG A 43 -14.54 10.06 15.33
C ARG A 43 -15.98 10.48 15.15
N ASN A 44 -16.85 10.14 16.09
CA ASN A 44 -18.31 10.40 15.99
C ASN A 44 -18.88 9.93 14.63
N ASP A 45 -18.61 8.67 14.26
CA ASP A 45 -19.02 8.04 13.00
C ASP A 45 -18.52 8.72 11.71
N THR A 46 -17.54 9.62 11.82
CA THR A 46 -16.86 10.24 10.68
C THR A 46 -15.46 9.66 10.52
N SER A 47 -15.15 9.17 9.32
CA SER A 47 -13.80 8.72 8.96
C SER A 47 -12.82 9.89 8.97
N VAL A 48 -11.73 9.77 9.73
CA VAL A 48 -10.72 10.82 9.90
C VAL A 48 -9.47 10.50 9.11
N PHE A 49 -8.98 9.27 9.24
CA PHE A 49 -7.81 8.73 8.53
C PHE A 49 -7.81 7.21 8.60
N SER A 50 -6.86 6.59 7.89
CA SER A 50 -6.66 5.15 7.88
C SER A 50 -5.31 4.74 8.46
N ILE A 51 -5.25 3.52 8.98
CA ILE A 51 -4.03 2.86 9.44
C ILE A 51 -3.82 1.59 8.60
N GLU A 52 -2.61 1.41 8.09
CA GLU A 52 -2.15 0.18 7.43
C GLU A 52 -1.41 -0.70 8.44
N ALA A 53 -1.85 -1.94 8.60
CA ALA A 53 -1.17 -2.93 9.42
C ALA A 53 -0.21 -3.74 8.54
N LYS A 54 1.01 -3.99 9.06
CA LYS A 54 2.05 -4.69 8.31
C LYS A 54 2.70 -5.76 9.18
N LEU A 55 2.42 -7.02 8.83
CA LEU A 55 3.08 -8.18 9.43
C LEU A 55 4.46 -8.38 8.78
N SER A 56 5.53 -8.22 9.55
CA SER A 56 6.89 -8.36 9.03
C SER A 56 7.22 -9.82 8.67
N PRO A 57 7.86 -10.09 7.52
CA PRO A 57 8.17 -9.15 6.44
C PRO A 57 6.96 -8.90 5.52
N SER A 58 6.78 -7.65 5.06
CA SER A 58 5.67 -7.26 4.18
C SER A 58 6.11 -6.37 3.02
N GLN A 59 5.35 -6.39 1.94
CA GLN A 59 5.46 -5.40 0.87
C GLN A 59 4.76 -4.08 1.26
N SER A 60 5.13 -2.97 0.61
CA SER A 60 4.58 -1.63 0.91
C SER A 60 4.28 -0.84 -0.37
N GLY A 61 3.39 -1.40 -1.19
CA GLY A 61 2.94 -0.82 -2.44
C GLY A 61 3.77 -1.23 -3.66
N GLN A 62 3.21 -0.95 -4.83
CA GLN A 62 3.82 -1.24 -6.13
C GLN A 62 3.30 -0.28 -7.20
N PHE A 63 4.02 -0.19 -8.32
CA PHE A 63 3.51 0.36 -9.57
C PHE A 63 4.08 -0.44 -10.74
N VAL A 64 3.34 -0.49 -11.84
CA VAL A 64 3.74 -1.20 -13.06
C VAL A 64 4.48 -0.24 -13.98
N VAL A 65 5.59 -0.70 -14.54
CA VAL A 65 6.28 -0.06 -15.66
C VAL A 65 6.07 -0.90 -16.92
N LEU A 66 5.98 -0.25 -18.07
CA LEU A 66 5.91 -0.88 -19.38
C LEU A 66 7.28 -0.80 -20.04
N ASP A 67 7.80 -1.92 -20.53
CA ASP A 67 8.97 -1.96 -21.41
C ASP A 67 8.53 -1.69 -22.85
N ASN A 68 9.02 -0.59 -23.45
CA ASN A 68 8.72 -0.16 -24.82
C ASN A 68 9.92 -0.34 -25.74
N ASN A 69 10.60 -1.49 -25.67
CA ASN A 69 11.77 -1.83 -26.48
C ASN A 69 12.92 -0.83 -26.30
N ASN A 70 13.54 -0.85 -25.12
CA ASN A 70 14.59 0.08 -24.66
C ASN A 70 14.08 1.41 -24.07
N GLU A 71 12.86 1.45 -23.56
CA GLU A 71 12.44 2.52 -22.66
C GLU A 71 11.33 2.06 -21.71
N PHE A 72 11.56 2.17 -20.41
CA PHE A 72 10.52 2.00 -19.40
C PHE A 72 9.65 3.25 -19.28
N SER A 73 8.34 3.05 -19.30
CA SER A 73 7.35 4.10 -19.03
C SER A 73 6.41 3.71 -17.89
N TYR A 74 5.87 4.70 -17.20
CA TYR A 74 4.89 4.46 -16.13
C TYR A 74 3.58 3.98 -16.75
N SER A 75 3.07 2.82 -16.31
CA SER A 75 1.85 2.25 -16.91
C SER A 75 0.65 3.19 -16.72
N PRO A 76 -0.11 3.51 -17.79
CA PRO A 76 -1.33 4.30 -17.69
C PRO A 76 -2.45 3.55 -16.96
N ARG A 77 -2.30 2.23 -16.75
CA ARG A 77 -3.23 1.38 -16.00
C ARG A 77 -2.92 1.33 -14.50
N ASN A 78 -1.89 2.03 -14.03
CA ASN A 78 -1.64 2.15 -12.61
C ASN A 78 -2.79 2.91 -11.93
N LYS A 79 -3.20 2.43 -10.76
CA LYS A 79 -4.26 3.07 -9.97
C LYS A 79 -3.91 4.49 -9.53
N PHE A 80 -2.63 4.73 -9.24
CA PHE A 80 -2.13 6.03 -8.79
C PHE A 80 -1.31 6.72 -9.87
N SER A 81 -1.44 8.04 -9.99
CA SER A 81 -0.63 8.86 -10.89
C SER A 81 0.84 8.85 -10.51
N SER A 82 1.73 9.05 -11.50
CA SER A 82 3.16 9.18 -11.23
C SER A 82 3.46 10.39 -10.34
N ASN A 83 4.39 10.22 -9.40
CA ASN A 83 4.89 11.29 -8.54
C ASN A 83 6.38 11.51 -8.79
N ILE A 84 7.00 12.45 -8.07
CA ILE A 84 8.42 12.78 -8.25
C ILE A 84 9.33 11.56 -7.99
N TYR A 85 8.93 10.66 -7.10
CA TYR A 85 9.72 9.50 -6.70
C TYR A 85 9.58 8.35 -7.72
N SER A 86 8.36 8.04 -8.18
CA SER A 86 8.18 7.04 -9.22
C SER A 86 8.87 7.46 -10.52
N ARG A 87 8.87 8.76 -10.86
CA ARG A 87 9.65 9.29 -11.98
C ARG A 87 11.16 9.14 -11.79
N LYS A 88 11.69 9.34 -10.57
CA LYS A 88 13.11 9.08 -10.28
C LYS A 88 13.47 7.61 -10.44
N ILE A 89 12.60 6.70 -9.99
CA ILE A 89 12.78 5.25 -10.17
C ILE A 89 12.79 4.91 -11.66
N VAL A 90 11.78 5.34 -12.43
CA VAL A 90 11.73 5.09 -13.89
C VAL A 90 12.95 5.68 -14.61
N SER A 91 13.38 6.89 -14.23
CA SER A 91 14.60 7.50 -14.79
C SER A 91 15.85 6.68 -14.48
N TYR A 92 15.96 6.11 -13.26
CA TYR A 92 17.06 5.23 -12.91
C TYR A 92 17.02 3.92 -13.71
N LEU A 93 15.84 3.32 -13.89
CA LEU A 93 15.67 2.13 -14.73
C LEU A 93 16.15 2.42 -16.18
N ASN A 94 15.72 3.55 -16.77
CA ASN A 94 16.12 3.93 -18.12
C ASN A 94 17.61 4.25 -18.26
N LYS A 95 18.24 4.83 -17.22
CA LYS A 95 19.71 5.05 -17.21
C LYS A 95 20.51 3.75 -17.17
N ASN A 96 19.92 2.68 -16.65
CA ASN A 96 20.57 1.38 -16.46
C ASN A 96 19.83 0.28 -17.21
N ILE A 97 19.29 0.60 -18.38
CA ILE A 97 18.28 -0.22 -19.05
C ILE A 97 18.73 -1.66 -19.29
N ASN A 98 20.00 -1.85 -19.68
CA ASN A 98 20.61 -3.16 -19.91
C ASN A 98 20.61 -4.08 -18.67
N LEU A 99 20.46 -3.54 -17.45
CA LEU A 99 20.34 -4.35 -16.22
C LEU A 99 18.92 -4.86 -15.96
N TYR A 100 17.93 -4.25 -16.61
CA TYR A 100 16.51 -4.44 -16.33
C TYR A 100 15.70 -4.95 -17.52
N THR A 101 16.30 -4.98 -18.71
CA THR A 101 15.77 -5.65 -19.90
C THR A 101 16.43 -7.02 -20.05
N ASN A 102 15.64 -8.04 -20.40
CA ASN A 102 16.22 -9.35 -20.74
C ASN A 102 16.83 -9.29 -22.15
N GLU A 103 18.02 -9.84 -22.30
CA GLU A 103 18.53 -10.20 -23.63
C GLU A 103 17.73 -11.41 -24.12
N TYR A 104 16.98 -11.25 -25.22
CA TYR A 104 16.29 -12.34 -25.90
C TYR A 104 17.14 -12.86 -27.07
#